data_AF-A0A841FJ06-F1
#
_entry.id   AF-A0A841FJ06-F1
#
_cell.length_a   1.000
_cell.length_b   1.000
_cell.length_c   1.000
_cell.angle_alpha   90.00
_cell.angle_beta   90.00
_cell.angle_gamma   90.00
#
_symmetry.space_group_name_H-M   'P 1'
#
loop_
_entity.id
_entity.type
_entity.pdbx_description
1 polymer ?
#
loop_
_entity_poly.entity_id
_entity_poly.type
_entity_poly.pdbx_seq_one_letter_code
_entity_poly.pdbx_strand_id
1 'polypeptide(L)'
;MNQPETTLAELQRHVETFEAERGFDRKGVIEQCLLLAEEVGELFKAVRRRERLAVDPESAIGGVDEELADVLLMLAAVANRLDVDLSTALRAKAAVNSGRTWR
;
A
#
# COMPACT_ATOMS: atom_id res chain seq x y z
N MET A 1 8.11 2.37 -25.95
CA MET A 1 8.98 2.70 -24.79
C MET A 1 8.75 1.62 -23.75
N ASN A 2 9.79 0.89 -23.33
CA ASN A 2 9.68 0.05 -22.15
C ASN A 2 9.40 0.97 -20.97
N GLN A 3 8.25 0.79 -20.32
CA GLN A 3 7.98 1.43 -19.03
C GLN A 3 9.03 0.92 -18.03
N PRO A 4 9.61 1.78 -17.18
CA PRO A 4 10.54 1.33 -16.15
C PRO A 4 9.82 0.38 -15.20
N GLU A 5 10.38 -0.81 -15.00
CA GLU A 5 9.90 -1.73 -13.97
C GLU A 5 10.27 -1.16 -12.59
N THR A 6 9.36 -1.23 -11.62
CA THR A 6 9.65 -0.91 -10.22
C THR A 6 9.60 -2.19 -9.41
N THR A 7 10.72 -2.53 -8.78
CA THR A 7 10.82 -3.68 -7.88
C THR A 7 10.32 -3.34 -6.48
N LEU A 8 9.92 -4.34 -5.70
CA LEU A 8 9.54 -4.14 -4.29
C LEU A 8 10.69 -3.56 -3.46
N ALA A 9 11.94 -3.91 -3.78
CA ALA A 9 13.10 -3.34 -3.11
C ALA A 9 13.28 -1.84 -3.44
N GLU A 10 13.01 -1.42 -4.68
CA GLU A 10 13.02 0.00 -5.05
C GLU A 10 11.90 0.76 -4.38
N LEU A 11 10.70 0.18 -4.31
CA LEU A 11 9.57 0.74 -3.57
C LEU A 11 9.92 0.94 -2.09
N GLN A 12 10.44 -0.08 -1.41
CA GLN A 12 10.81 0.01 0.00
C GLN A 12 11.86 1.09 0.25
N ARG A 13 12.90 1.19 -0.61
CA ARG A 13 13.91 2.26 -0.53
C ARG A 13 13.33 3.65 -0.80
N HIS A 14 12.41 3.76 -1.76
CA HIS A 14 11.76 5.02 -2.09
C HIS A 14 10.97 5.53 -0.88
N VAL A 15 10.18 4.68 -0.23
CA VAL A 15 9.42 5.04 0.97
C VAL A 15 10.34 5.42 2.12
N GLU A 16 11.39 4.64 2.38
CA GLU A 16 12.36 4.96 3.43
C GLU A 16 13.00 6.34 3.23
N THR A 17 13.44 6.64 1.99
CA THR A 17 14.01 7.95 1.65
C THR A 17 12.98 9.07 1.81
N PHE A 18 11.77 8.87 1.31
CA PHE A 18 10.68 9.84 1.37
C PHE A 18 10.30 10.18 2.82
N GLU A 19 10.21 9.18 3.70
CA GLU A 19 9.91 9.36 5.12
C GLU A 19 11.01 10.11 5.86
N ALA A 20 12.27 9.77 5.59
CA ALA A 20 13.42 10.43 6.20
C ALA A 20 13.51 11.92 5.81
N GLU A 21 13.29 12.24 4.53
CA GLU A 21 13.30 13.63 4.03
C GLU A 21 12.21 14.50 4.67
N ARG A 22 11.09 13.90 5.07
CA ARG A 22 9.92 14.60 5.64
C ARG A 22 9.82 14.47 7.17
N GLY A 23 10.73 13.73 7.80
CA GLY A 23 10.72 13.49 9.24
C GLY A 23 9.57 12.57 9.71
N PHE A 24 9.01 11.77 8.80
CA PHE A 24 8.00 10.73 9.12
C PHE A 24 8.62 9.44 9.65
N ASP A 25 9.95 9.31 9.53
CA ASP A 25 10.75 8.26 10.13
C ASP A 25 10.59 8.15 11.65
N ARG A 26 10.01 9.15 12.33
CA ARG A 26 9.71 9.15 13.77
C ARG A 26 8.40 8.45 14.14
N LYS A 27 7.51 8.19 13.18
CA LYS A 27 6.20 7.56 13.43
C LYS A 27 6.38 6.10 13.84
N GLY A 28 5.65 5.68 14.87
CA GLY A 28 5.67 4.29 15.33
C GLY A 28 4.89 3.36 14.40
N VAL A 29 5.12 2.04 14.49
CA VAL A 29 4.41 1.05 13.66
C VAL A 29 2.88 1.11 13.81
N ILE A 30 2.38 1.38 15.02
CA ILE A 30 0.94 1.51 15.26
C ILE A 30 0.36 2.67 14.45
N GLU A 31 1.04 3.82 14.44
CA GLU A 31 0.63 4.99 13.66
C GLU A 31 0.64 4.68 12.16
N GLN A 32 1.66 3.97 11.67
CA GLN A 32 1.70 3.55 10.26
C GLN A 32 0.58 2.59 9.88
N CYS A 33 0.19 1.68 10.79
CA CYS A 33 -0.97 0.82 10.56
C CYS A 33 -2.29 1.59 10.53
N LEU A 34 -2.42 2.67 11.32
CA LEU A 34 -3.61 3.53 11.28
C LEU A 34 -3.69 4.30 9.96
N LEU A 35 -2.57 4.84 9.48
CA LEU A 35 -2.50 5.50 8.17
C LEU A 35 -2.79 4.51 7.04
N LEU A 36 -2.23 3.30 7.08
CA LEU A 36 -2.59 2.25 6.12
C LEU A 36 -4.10 1.95 6.12
N ALA A 37 -4.74 1.93 7.29
CA ALA A 37 -6.19 1.72 7.37
C ALA A 37 -6.98 2.89 6.77
N GLU A 38 -6.47 4.11 6.90
CA GLU A 38 -7.02 5.31 6.26
C GLU A 38 -6.98 5.18 4.73
N GLU A 39 -5.81 4.87 4.15
CA GLU A 39 -5.66 4.69 2.68
C GLU A 39 -6.55 3.56 2.12
N VAL A 40 -6.71 2.47 2.88
CA VAL A 40 -7.64 1.39 2.47
C VAL A 40 -9.09 1.89 2.48
N GLY A 41 -9.46 2.75 3.43
CA GLY A 41 -10.77 3.39 3.47
C GLY A 41 -10.98 4.33 2.28
N GLU A 42 -9.95 5.08 1.90
CA GLU A 42 -9.93 5.96 0.73
C GLU A 42 -10.14 5.16 -0.57
N LEU A 43 -9.39 4.08 -0.73
CA LEU A 43 -9.56 3.11 -1.81
C LEU A 43 -11.00 2.58 -1.90
N PHE A 44 -11.63 2.26 -0.77
CA PHE A 44 -13.01 1.78 -0.76
C PHE A 44 -13.99 2.87 -1.21
N LYS A 45 -13.79 4.14 -0.81
CA LYS A 45 -14.59 5.27 -1.32
C LYS A 45 -14.45 5.41 -2.84
N ALA A 46 -13.22 5.31 -3.35
CA ALA A 46 -12.93 5.39 -4.80
C ALA A 46 -13.59 4.24 -5.59
N VAL A 47 -13.50 3.01 -5.09
CA VAL A 47 -14.16 1.84 -5.71
C VAL A 47 -15.68 1.98 -5.69
N ARG A 48 -16.28 2.42 -4.57
CA ARG A 48 -17.74 2.65 -4.50
C ARG A 48 -18.19 3.66 -5.54
N ARG A 49 -17.45 4.77 -5.70
CA ARG A 49 -17.72 5.79 -6.72
C ARG A 49 -17.64 5.19 -8.13
N ARG A 50 -16.61 4.39 -8.42
CA ARG A 50 -16.44 3.71 -9.72
C ARG A 50 -17.61 2.76 -10.04
N GLU A 51 -18.09 2.03 -9.04
CA GLU A 51 -19.22 1.09 -9.15
C GLU A 51 -20.59 1.78 -9.03
N ARG A 52 -20.63 3.13 -9.03
CA ARG A 52 -21.87 3.95 -8.96
C ARG A 52 -22.72 3.67 -7.72
N LEU A 53 -22.08 3.25 -6.63
CA LEU A 53 -22.72 3.10 -5.33
C LEU A 53 -22.78 4.46 -4.62
N ALA A 54 -23.74 4.62 -3.72
CA ALA A 54 -23.87 5.83 -2.93
C ALA A 54 -22.60 6.08 -2.09
N VAL A 55 -22.11 7.30 -2.14
CA VAL A 55 -21.04 7.86 -1.31
C VAL A 55 -21.55 9.17 -0.72
N ASP A 56 -20.96 9.59 0.40
CA ASP A 56 -21.27 10.90 0.96
C ASP A 56 -20.88 12.00 -0.07
N PRO A 57 -21.82 12.87 -0.48
CA PRO A 57 -21.55 13.93 -1.46
C PRO A 57 -20.43 14.91 -1.05
N GLU A 58 -20.20 15.07 0.25
CA GLU A 58 -19.17 15.96 0.80
C GLU A 58 -17.80 15.28 0.92
N SER A 59 -17.71 13.98 0.64
CA SER A 59 -16.43 13.27 0.66
C SER A 59 -15.55 13.68 -0.51
N ALA A 60 -14.31 14.07 -0.20
CA ALA A 60 -13.22 14.02 -1.16
C ALA A 60 -12.93 12.54 -1.50
N ILE A 61 -12.85 12.24 -2.79
CA ILE A 61 -12.64 10.89 -3.31
C ILE A 61 -11.60 10.98 -4.43
N GLY A 62 -10.43 10.37 -4.21
CA GLY A 62 -9.36 10.27 -5.21
C GLY A 62 -9.64 9.24 -6.31
N GLY A 63 -8.69 9.10 -7.22
CA GLY A 63 -8.71 8.07 -8.27
C GLY A 63 -8.39 6.69 -7.72
N VAL A 64 -9.01 5.63 -8.25
CA VAL A 64 -8.73 4.24 -7.80
C VAL A 64 -7.24 3.89 -7.95
N ASP A 65 -6.59 4.41 -8.98
CA ASP A 65 -5.15 4.25 -9.21
C ASP A 65 -4.30 4.98 -8.17
N GLU A 66 -4.69 6.20 -7.78
CA GLU A 66 -4.03 6.97 -6.71
C GLU A 66 -4.15 6.22 -5.37
N GLU A 67 -5.36 5.85 -4.96
CA GLU A 67 -5.57 5.17 -3.67
C GLU A 67 -4.91 3.78 -3.61
N LEU A 68 -4.81 3.07 -4.74
CA LEU A 68 -4.05 1.82 -4.81
C LEU A 68 -2.55 2.05 -4.58
N ALA A 69 -2.02 3.16 -5.10
CA ALA A 69 -0.63 3.53 -4.89
C ALA A 69 -0.39 3.92 -3.43
N ASP A 70 -1.30 4.67 -2.81
CA ASP A 70 -1.18 5.08 -1.40
C ASP A 70 -1.23 3.87 -0.46
N VAL A 71 -2.14 2.92 -0.70
CA VAL A 71 -2.15 1.64 0.04
C VAL A 71 -0.82 0.89 -0.12
N LEU A 72 -0.25 0.86 -1.33
CA LEU A 72 1.01 0.16 -1.58
C LEU A 72 2.20 0.85 -0.88
N LEU A 73 2.26 2.18 -0.90
CA LEU A 73 3.28 2.98 -0.22
C LEU A 73 3.18 2.80 1.30
N MET A 74 1.97 2.85 1.85
CA MET A 74 1.76 2.67 3.28
C MET A 74 2.04 1.24 3.75
N LEU A 75 1.73 0.23 2.93
CA LEU A 75 2.12 -1.15 3.21
C LEU A 75 3.65 -1.30 3.24
N ALA A 76 4.37 -0.64 2.33
CA ALA A 76 5.83 -0.63 2.33
C ALA A 76 6.40 0.11 3.55
N ALA A 77 5.79 1.20 4.01
CA ALA A 77 6.18 1.90 5.23
C ALA A 77 6.05 0.98 6.47
N VAL A 78 4.95 0.24 6.58
CA VAL A 78 4.75 -0.75 7.65
C VAL A 78 5.80 -1.87 7.58
N ALA A 79 6.09 -2.38 6.38
CA ALA A 79 7.09 -3.42 6.18
C ALA A 79 8.50 -2.95 6.59
N ASN A 80 8.90 -1.74 6.16
CA ASN A 80 10.17 -1.13 6.54
C ASN A 80 10.27 -0.96 8.06
N ARG A 81 9.20 -0.50 8.71
CA ARG A 81 9.16 -0.30 10.17
C ARG A 81 9.36 -1.60 10.96
N LEU A 82 8.93 -2.72 10.38
CA LEU A 82 9.01 -4.06 10.97
C LEU A 82 10.21 -4.88 10.47
N ASP A 83 11.10 -4.28 9.68
CA ASP A 83 12.24 -4.96 9.07
C ASP A 83 11.84 -6.20 8.22
N VAL A 84 10.74 -6.06 7.47
CA VAL A 84 10.21 -7.11 6.59
C VAL A 84 10.59 -6.84 5.14
N ASP A 85 11.36 -7.74 4.53
CA ASP A 85 11.62 -7.74 3.09
C ASP A 85 10.38 -8.24 2.32
N LEU A 86 9.69 -7.35 1.60
CA LEU A 86 8.45 -7.67 0.90
C LEU A 86 8.67 -8.69 -0.23
N SER A 87 9.83 -8.66 -0.88
CA SER A 87 10.13 -9.60 -1.97
C SER A 87 10.18 -11.04 -1.47
N THR A 88 10.80 -11.26 -0.31
CA THR A 88 10.93 -12.53 0.37
C THR A 88 9.59 -12.98 0.93
N ALA A 89 8.85 -12.08 1.60
CA ALA A 89 7.51 -12.37 2.11
C ALA A 89 6.55 -12.80 0.98
N LEU A 90 6.55 -12.08 -0.14
CA LEU A 90 5.71 -12.40 -1.30
C LEU A 90 6.07 -13.75 -1.92
N ARG A 91 7.37 -14.03 -2.14
CA ARG A 91 7.84 -15.30 -2.69
C ARG A 91 7.47 -16.48 -1.78
N ALA A 92 7.68 -16.35 -0.47
CA ALA A 92 7.30 -17.36 0.49
C ALA A 92 5.78 -17.62 0.47
N LYS A 93 4.98 -16.56 0.43
CA LYS A 93 3.52 -16.68 0.36
C LYS A 93 3.03 -17.32 -0.93
N ALA A 94 3.63 -16.97 -2.07
CA ALA A 94 3.31 -17.54 -3.37
C ALA A 94 3.60 -19.05 -3.41
N ALA A 95 4.73 -19.49 -2.84
CA ALA A 95 5.07 -20.91 -2.73
C ALA A 95 4.07 -21.70 -1.87
N VAL A 96 3.53 -21.09 -0.81
CA VAL A 96 2.44 -21.70 -0.03
C VAL A 96 1.14 -21.75 -0.84
N ASN A 97 0.83 -20.70 -1.59
CA ASN A 97 -0.40 -20.61 -2.38
C ASN A 97 -0.43 -21.56 -3.58
N SER A 98 0.71 -21.86 -4.20
CA SER A 98 0.78 -22.79 -5.34
C SER A 98 0.41 -24.23 -4.98
N GLY A 99 0.55 -24.60 -3.70
CA GLY A 99 0.10 -25.89 -3.17
C GLY A 99 -1.37 -25.93 -2.74
N ARG A 100 -2.12 -24.83 -2.87
CA ARG A 100 -3.53 -24.76 -2.42
C ARG A 100 -4.50 -25.20 -3.52
N THR A 101 -5.48 -26.01 -3.14
CA THR A 101 -6.69 -26.21 -3.94
C THR A 101 -7.77 -25.29 -3.42
N TRP A 102 -8.25 -24.39 -4.28
CA TRP A 102 -9.35 -23.48 -3.97
C TRP A 102 -10.67 -24.17 -4.30
N ARG A 103 -11.62 -24.15 -3.37
CA ARG A 103 -12.98 -24.69 -3.53
C ARG A 103 -13.99 -23.57 -3.37
#